data_AF-A0A2E4WKQ2-F1
#
_entry.id   AF-A0A2E4WKQ2-F1
#
_cell.length_a   1.000
_cell.length_b   1.000
_cell.length_c   1.000
_cell.angle_alpha   90.00
_cell.angle_beta   90.00
_cell.angle_gamma   90.00
#
_symmetry.space_group_name_H-M   'P 1'
#
loop_
_entity.id
_entity.type
_entity.pdbx_description
1 polymer ?
#
loop_
_entity_poly.entity_id
_entity_poly.type
_entity_poly.pdbx_seq_one_letter_code
_entity_poly.pdbx_strand_id
1 'polypeptide(L)'
;MQKLTLLIGLSLLFASTVFANPKYFNQIKKAAKAYRVEASLDKMKIVPDSNGNDTFHLTLSSNRNNFEMVMLVGYIAAGQAMKSGFGPTAFFVTVDVPLGEGFRLVTTASKDDLKKLLSGEINTSQFVRKVKYI
;
A
#
# COMPACT_ATOMS: atom_id res chain seq x y z
N MET A 1 -32.73 -1.34 46.08
CA MET A 1 -33.26 -2.23 45.02
C MET A 1 -33.05 -1.52 43.68
N GLN A 2 -32.22 -2.13 42.83
CA GLN A 2 -32.36 -2.22 41.37
C GLN A 2 -33.02 -1.03 40.66
N LYS A 3 -32.25 -0.14 40.02
CA LYS A 3 -32.65 0.62 38.82
C LYS A 3 -31.56 1.55 38.25
N LEU A 4 -30.28 1.21 38.40
CA LEU A 4 -29.21 1.93 37.68
C LEU A 4 -28.09 1.00 37.23
N THR A 5 -28.48 -0.17 36.72
CA THR A 5 -27.58 -1.14 36.08
C THR A 5 -28.20 -1.58 34.77
N LEU A 6 -28.49 -0.64 33.87
CA LEU A 6 -28.91 -0.99 32.51
C LEU A 6 -28.68 0.16 31.52
N LEU A 7 -27.43 0.61 31.37
CA LEU A 7 -27.01 1.27 30.13
C LEU A 7 -25.50 1.13 29.89
N ILE A 8 -24.93 -0.02 30.29
CA ILE A 8 -23.60 -0.46 29.85
C ILE A 8 -23.88 -1.59 28.89
N GLY A 9 -24.18 -1.25 27.64
CA GLY A 9 -24.64 -2.23 26.66
C GLY A 9 -24.42 -1.74 25.24
N LEU A 10 -23.32 -2.19 24.66
CA LEU A 10 -23.17 -2.48 23.23
C LEU A 10 -22.92 -1.31 22.26
N SER A 11 -21.76 -0.65 22.38
CA SER A 11 -21.18 0.15 21.28
C SER A 11 -19.74 -0.24 20.89
N LEU A 12 -19.28 -1.45 21.27
CA LEU A 12 -17.87 -1.86 21.15
C LEU A 12 -17.52 -2.76 19.95
N LEU A 13 -18.41 -2.98 18.97
CA LEU A 13 -18.20 -4.05 17.96
C LEU A 13 -18.15 -3.57 16.51
N PHE A 14 -17.44 -2.49 16.23
CA PHE A 14 -16.91 -2.24 14.88
C PHE A 14 -15.45 -1.78 14.92
N ALA A 15 -14.63 -2.41 15.76
CA ALA A 15 -13.20 -2.38 15.52
C ALA A 15 -12.96 -3.24 14.27
N SER A 16 -12.98 -2.63 13.08
CA SER A 16 -12.45 -3.26 11.88
C SER A 16 -11.03 -3.66 12.21
N THR A 17 -10.78 -4.95 12.39
CA THR A 17 -9.45 -5.49 12.63
C THR A 17 -8.66 -5.26 11.35
N VAL A 18 -8.01 -4.11 11.24
CA VAL A 18 -6.99 -3.89 10.23
C VAL A 18 -5.89 -4.87 10.58
N PHE A 19 -5.84 -6.00 9.87
CA PHE A 19 -4.75 -6.94 9.98
C PHE A 19 -3.49 -6.24 9.46
N ALA A 20 -2.80 -5.56 10.36
CA ALA A 20 -1.49 -5.03 10.07
C ALA A 20 -0.53 -6.22 9.90
N ASN A 21 0.37 -6.13 8.91
CA ASN A 21 1.50 -7.03 8.80
C ASN A 21 2.80 -6.25 9.07
N PRO A 22 3.22 -6.12 10.34
CA PRO A 22 4.33 -5.23 10.71
C PRO A 22 5.65 -5.61 10.03
N LYS A 23 5.90 -6.91 9.84
CA LYS A 23 7.10 -7.39 9.15
C LYS A 23 7.13 -6.94 7.70
N TYR A 24 6.00 -7.08 7.00
CA TYR A 24 5.85 -6.62 5.62
C TYR A 24 5.98 -5.08 5.54
N PHE A 25 5.30 -4.31 6.40
CA PHE A 25 5.36 -2.85 6.39
C PHE A 25 6.77 -2.31 6.70
N ASN A 26 7.46 -2.89 7.67
CA ASN A 26 8.83 -2.51 7.99
C ASN A 26 9.80 -2.79 6.84
N GLN A 27 9.58 -3.88 6.09
CA GLN A 27 10.39 -4.18 4.91
C GLN A 27 10.14 -3.17 3.78
N ILE A 28 8.89 -2.69 3.62
CA ILE A 28 8.58 -1.60 2.67
C ILE A 28 9.34 -0.33 3.06
N LYS A 29 9.28 0.08 4.34
CA LYS A 29 10.02 1.27 4.81
C LYS A 29 11.51 1.17 4.51
N LYS A 30 12.10 0.01 4.82
CA LYS A 30 13.53 -0.25 4.57
C LYS A 30 13.86 -0.16 3.07
N ALA A 31 13.03 -0.78 2.23
CA ALA A 31 13.24 -0.78 0.78
C ALA A 31 13.06 0.62 0.16
N ALA A 32 12.00 1.34 0.51
CA ALA A 32 11.75 2.70 0.03
C ALA A 32 12.86 3.68 0.45
N LYS A 33 13.34 3.57 1.69
CA LYS A 33 14.42 4.40 2.23
C LYS A 33 15.73 4.25 1.45
N ALA A 34 16.01 3.08 0.87
CA ALA A 34 17.18 2.88 0.00
C ALA A 34 17.16 3.77 -1.25
N TYR A 35 15.97 4.22 -1.67
CA TYR A 35 15.76 5.17 -2.77
C TYR A 35 15.48 6.60 -2.29
N ARG A 36 15.71 6.91 -1.00
CA ARG A 36 15.42 8.21 -0.38
C ARG A 36 13.93 8.61 -0.48
N VAL A 37 13.05 7.62 -0.53
CA VAL A 37 11.60 7.81 -0.45
C VAL A 37 11.16 7.43 0.96
N GLU A 38 10.53 8.38 1.66
CA GLU A 38 10.00 8.13 3.00
C GLU A 38 8.63 7.46 2.91
N ALA A 39 8.48 6.36 3.64
CA ALA A 39 7.23 5.64 3.77
C ALA A 39 6.90 5.49 5.26
N SER A 40 5.65 5.75 5.62
CA SER A 40 5.19 5.70 7.01
C SER A 40 4.12 4.62 7.21
N LEU A 41 4.07 4.05 8.42
CA LEU A 41 3.19 2.91 8.72
C LEU A 41 1.70 3.28 8.66
N ASP A 42 1.37 4.51 9.04
CA ASP A 42 0.02 5.09 8.99
C ASP A 42 -0.48 5.33 7.56
N LYS A 43 0.41 5.25 6.56
CA LYS A 43 0.11 5.34 5.14
C LYS A 43 0.10 3.99 4.44
N MET A 44 0.06 2.91 5.22
CA MET A 44 0.01 1.53 4.75
C MET A 44 -1.22 0.83 5.30
N LYS A 45 -1.90 0.05 4.47
CA LYS A 45 -3.00 -0.80 4.93
C LYS A 45 -3.15 -2.05 4.07
N ILE A 46 -3.69 -3.09 4.68
CA ILE A 46 -4.14 -4.30 4.01
C ILE A 46 -5.67 -4.27 4.04
N VAL A 47 -6.28 -4.45 2.88
CA VAL A 47 -7.74 -4.41 2.71
C VAL A 47 -8.17 -5.63 1.90
N PRO A 48 -9.10 -6.46 2.39
CA PRO A 48 -9.64 -7.56 1.59
C PRO A 48 -10.44 -7.03 0.40
N ASP A 49 -10.28 -7.65 -0.76
CA ASP A 49 -11.12 -7.41 -1.94
C ASP A 49 -12.50 -8.08 -1.81
N SER A 50 -13.35 -7.94 -2.83
CA SER A 50 -14.68 -8.55 -2.86
C SER A 50 -14.68 -10.07 -2.73
N ASN A 51 -13.55 -10.72 -3.00
CA ASN A 51 -13.36 -12.17 -2.94
C ASN A 51 -12.63 -12.58 -1.66
N GLY A 52 -12.38 -11.65 -0.72
CA GLY A 52 -11.68 -11.90 0.53
C GLY A 52 -10.15 -11.99 0.42
N ASN A 53 -9.57 -11.67 -0.74
CA ASN A 53 -8.11 -11.68 -0.88
C ASN A 53 -7.49 -10.37 -0.40
N ASP A 54 -6.35 -10.46 0.28
CA ASP A 54 -5.63 -9.29 0.74
C ASP A 54 -5.07 -8.44 -0.40
N THR A 55 -5.43 -7.16 -0.41
CA THR A 55 -4.82 -6.12 -1.25
C THR A 55 -4.00 -5.18 -0.37
N PHE A 56 -2.87 -4.71 -0.89
CA PHE A 56 -2.01 -3.78 -0.17
C PHE A 56 -2.14 -2.37 -0.74
N HIS A 57 -2.22 -1.38 0.14
CA HIS A 57 -2.32 0.04 -0.21
C HIS A 57 -1.19 0.81 0.45
N LEU A 58 -0.50 1.62 -0.33
CA LEU A 58 0.58 2.50 0.10
C LEU A 58 0.35 3.91 -0.43
N THR A 59 0.40 4.89 0.45
CA THR A 59 0.46 6.31 0.07
C THR A 59 1.87 6.84 0.30
N LEU A 60 2.40 7.53 -0.71
CA LEU A 60 3.70 8.21 -0.69
C LEU A 60 3.50 9.68 -1.07
N SER A 61 4.45 10.53 -0.72
CA SER A 61 4.52 11.90 -1.19
C SER A 61 5.70 12.07 -2.14
N SER A 62 5.55 12.91 -3.15
CA SER A 62 6.61 13.22 -4.09
C SER A 62 6.77 14.74 -4.28
N ASN A 63 7.84 15.13 -4.96
CA ASN A 63 7.91 16.46 -5.58
C ASN A 63 7.14 16.46 -6.91
N ARG A 64 6.96 17.65 -7.49
CA ARG A 64 6.25 17.82 -8.78
C ARG A 64 6.87 17.05 -9.94
N ASN A 65 8.17 16.80 -9.90
CA ASN A 65 8.94 16.28 -11.03
C ASN A 65 9.38 14.83 -10.89
N ASN A 66 9.05 14.16 -9.78
CA ASN A 66 9.53 12.79 -9.52
C ASN A 66 8.42 11.82 -9.09
N PHE A 67 7.14 12.18 -9.29
CA PHE A 67 6.01 11.36 -8.89
C PHE A 67 6.01 9.97 -9.52
N GLU A 68 6.42 9.83 -10.78
CA GLU A 68 6.53 8.52 -11.45
C GLU A 68 7.63 7.64 -10.83
N MET A 69 8.76 8.25 -10.46
CA MET A 69 9.84 7.55 -9.77
C MET A 69 9.38 7.09 -8.38
N VAL A 70 8.70 7.96 -7.63
CA VAL A 70 8.14 7.61 -6.31
C VAL A 70 7.10 6.50 -6.42
N MET A 71 6.23 6.52 -7.44
CA MET A 71 5.29 5.45 -7.73
C MET A 71 6.02 4.11 -7.96
N LEU A 72 7.05 4.11 -8.82
CA LEU A 72 7.86 2.92 -9.09
C LEU A 72 8.57 2.39 -7.83
N VAL A 73 9.11 3.29 -6.99
CA VAL A 73 9.70 2.92 -5.71
C VAL A 73 8.67 2.26 -4.80
N GLY A 74 7.43 2.76 -4.76
CA GLY A 74 6.33 2.14 -4.01
C GLY A 74 6.08 0.69 -4.44
N TYR A 75 6.03 0.43 -5.75
CA TYR A 75 5.87 -0.91 -6.30
C TYR A 75 7.06 -1.82 -6.02
N ILE A 76 8.28 -1.34 -6.24
CA ILE A 76 9.50 -2.10 -5.95
C ILE A 76 9.59 -2.44 -4.46
N ALA A 77 9.30 -1.49 -3.58
CA ALA A 77 9.34 -1.68 -2.13
C ALA A 77 8.29 -2.70 -1.67
N ALA A 78 7.04 -2.58 -2.13
CA ALA A 78 5.97 -3.52 -1.83
C ALA A 78 6.31 -4.94 -2.34
N GLY A 79 6.83 -5.02 -3.55
CA GLY A 79 7.21 -6.30 -4.13
C GLY A 79 8.39 -6.96 -3.39
N GLN A 80 9.44 -6.19 -3.05
CA GLN A 80 10.55 -6.69 -2.23
C GLN A 80 10.09 -7.14 -0.85
N ALA A 81 9.09 -6.47 -0.28
CA ALA A 81 8.52 -6.84 1.01
C ALA A 81 7.82 -8.19 1.00
N MET A 82 7.44 -8.72 -0.18
CA MET A 82 6.89 -10.08 -0.26
C MET A 82 7.83 -11.17 0.26
N LYS A 83 9.15 -10.91 0.27
CA LYS A 83 10.17 -11.80 0.87
C LYS A 83 9.97 -12.01 2.38
N SER A 84 9.11 -11.22 3.03
CA SER A 84 8.72 -11.39 4.42
C SER A 84 7.82 -12.61 4.68
N GLY A 85 7.23 -13.21 3.63
CA GLY A 85 6.29 -14.33 3.68
C GLY A 85 4.82 -13.94 3.43
N PHE A 86 4.55 -12.64 3.23
CA PHE A 86 3.20 -12.12 2.93
C PHE A 86 3.14 -11.56 1.51
N GLY A 87 2.13 -11.96 0.73
CA GLY A 87 2.05 -11.59 -0.69
C GLY A 87 0.64 -11.26 -1.13
N PRO A 88 0.23 -9.98 -1.06
CA PRO A 88 -1.07 -9.48 -1.55
C PRO A 88 -1.34 -9.88 -3.00
N THR A 89 -2.61 -9.97 -3.39
CA THR A 89 -3.02 -10.25 -4.77
C THR A 89 -2.88 -9.02 -5.67
N ALA A 90 -3.11 -7.83 -5.12
CA ALA A 90 -2.98 -6.54 -5.80
C ALA A 90 -2.32 -5.48 -4.91
N PHE A 91 -1.70 -4.50 -5.57
CA PHE A 91 -0.89 -3.46 -4.94
C PHE A 91 -1.35 -2.10 -5.46
N PHE A 92 -1.82 -1.26 -4.55
CA PHE A 92 -2.27 0.10 -4.83
C PHE A 92 -1.22 1.08 -4.32
N VAL A 93 -0.69 1.91 -5.23
CA VAL A 93 0.24 2.98 -4.89
C VAL A 93 -0.44 4.30 -5.19
N THR A 94 -0.59 5.10 -4.14
CA THR A 94 -1.04 6.49 -4.20
C THR A 94 0.17 7.40 -4.05
N VAL A 95 0.30 8.39 -4.93
CA VAL A 95 1.34 9.42 -4.81
C VAL A 95 0.67 10.79 -4.70
N ASP A 96 0.86 11.44 -3.55
CA ASP A 96 0.45 12.83 -3.31
C ASP A 96 1.52 13.77 -3.88
N VAL A 97 1.11 14.63 -4.81
CA VAL A 97 1.99 15.56 -5.54
C VAL A 97 1.55 17.00 -5.26
N PRO A 98 2.47 17.90 -4.86
CA PRO A 98 2.15 19.29 -4.51
C PRO A 98 1.95 20.15 -5.77
N LEU A 99 0.99 19.81 -6.62
CA LEU A 99 0.64 20.50 -7.87
C LEU A 99 -0.75 21.13 -7.75
N GLY A 100 -0.82 22.46 -7.89
CA GLY A 100 -2.08 23.22 -7.77
C GLY A 100 -2.73 23.02 -6.40
N GLU A 101 -4.02 22.66 -6.42
CA GLU A 101 -4.82 22.34 -5.22
C GLU A 101 -4.51 20.96 -4.60
N GLY A 102 -3.59 20.20 -5.20
CA GLY A 102 -3.24 18.84 -4.82
C GLY A 102 -3.55 17.87 -5.95
N PHE A 103 -2.50 17.25 -6.51
CA PHE A 103 -2.65 16.17 -7.48
C PHE A 103 -2.37 14.86 -6.78
N ARG A 104 -3.23 13.86 -7.02
CA ARG A 104 -3.08 12.54 -6.44
C ARG A 104 -3.12 11.49 -7.53
N LEU A 105 -2.00 10.81 -7.73
CA LEU A 105 -1.88 9.70 -8.65
C LEU A 105 -2.25 8.41 -7.93
N VAL A 106 -3.32 7.74 -8.35
CA VAL A 106 -3.71 6.43 -7.79
C VAL A 106 -3.51 5.37 -8.86
N THR A 107 -2.74 4.34 -8.50
CA THR A 107 -2.38 3.27 -9.45
C THR A 107 -2.49 1.89 -8.83
N THR A 108 -2.73 0.87 -9.65
CA THR A 108 -2.74 -0.53 -9.23
C THR A 108 -1.94 -1.46 -10.16
N ALA A 109 -1.35 -2.49 -9.57
CA ALA A 109 -0.68 -3.58 -10.29
C ALA A 109 -0.97 -4.94 -9.63
N SER A 110 -0.93 -6.01 -10.44
CA SER A 110 -1.11 -7.38 -9.97
C SER A 110 0.17 -7.92 -9.31
N LYS A 111 0.01 -8.93 -8.45
CA LYS A 111 1.14 -9.70 -7.89
C LYS A 111 2.05 -10.28 -8.97
N ASP A 112 1.47 -10.75 -10.06
CA ASP A 112 2.23 -11.39 -11.14
C ASP A 112 3.07 -10.38 -11.91
N ASP A 113 2.51 -9.22 -12.28
CA ASP A 113 3.29 -8.16 -12.92
C ASP A 113 4.42 -7.67 -12.00
N LEU A 114 4.17 -7.60 -10.69
CA LEU A 114 5.19 -7.22 -9.71
C LEU A 114 6.31 -8.25 -9.59
N LYS A 115 5.98 -9.56 -9.60
CA LYS A 115 6.98 -10.64 -9.64
C LYS A 115 7.83 -10.60 -10.91
N LYS A 116 7.21 -10.31 -12.07
CA LYS A 116 7.92 -10.17 -13.35
C LYS A 116 8.92 -9.01 -13.31
N LEU A 117 8.53 -7.88 -12.72
CA LEU A 117 9.43 -6.75 -12.52
C LEU A 117 10.63 -7.14 -11.64
N LEU A 118 10.39 -7.81 -10.51
CA LEU A 118 11.45 -8.15 -9.55
C LEU A 118 12.39 -9.26 -10.02
N SER A 119 11.90 -10.18 -10.85
CA SER A 119 12.72 -11.23 -11.46
C SER A 119 13.54 -10.71 -12.65
N GLY A 120 13.22 -9.52 -13.16
CA GLY A 120 13.84 -8.96 -14.36
C GLY A 120 13.25 -9.50 -15.67
N GLU A 121 12.15 -10.27 -15.63
CA GLU A 121 11.42 -10.70 -16.84
C GLU A 121 10.88 -9.49 -17.62
N ILE A 122 10.48 -8.44 -16.91
CA ILE A 122 10.12 -7.15 -17.50
C ILE A 122 10.92 -6.01 -16.85
N ASN A 123 11.25 -5.00 -17.64
CA ASN A 123 11.87 -3.78 -17.13
C ASN A 123 10.83 -2.78 -16.60
N THR A 124 11.29 -1.67 -16.02
CA THR A 124 10.42 -0.63 -15.43
C THR A 124 9.48 -0.01 -16.46
N SER A 125 9.95 0.27 -17.68
CA SER A 125 9.10 0.84 -18.75
C SER A 125 7.98 -0.11 -19.16
N GLN A 126 8.27 -1.41 -19.29
CA GLN A 126 7.27 -2.44 -19.57
C GLN A 126 6.29 -2.59 -18.40
N PHE A 127 6.78 -2.50 -17.16
CA PHE A 127 5.93 -2.55 -15.97
C PHE A 127 4.97 -1.34 -15.90
N VAL A 128 5.44 -0.12 -16.14
CA VAL A 128 4.58 1.08 -16.15
C VAL A 128 3.42 0.94 -17.14
N ARG A 129 3.64 0.32 -18.31
CA ARG A 129 2.57 0.05 -19.30
C ARG A 129 1.50 -0.93 -18.81
N LYS A 130 1.79 -1.70 -17.75
CA LYS A 130 0.88 -2.67 -17.13
C LYS A 130 0.19 -2.11 -15.88
N VAL A 131 0.76 -1.06 -15.28
CA VAL A 131 0.14 -0.32 -14.18
C VAL A 131 -1.15 0.33 -14.69
N LYS A 132 -2.23 0.20 -13.91
CA LYS A 132 -3.52 0.82 -14.20
C LYS A 132 -3.70 2.07 -13.36
N TYR A 133 -4.13 3.15 -13.99
CA TYR A 133 -4.48 4.42 -13.36
C TYR A 133 -5.96 4.39 -12.95
N ILE A 134 -6.29 4.86 -11.75
CA ILE A 134 -7.64 4.84 -11.17
C ILE A 134 -8.08 6.24 -10.78
#